data_AF-A0A7C7MH88-F1
#
_entry.id   AF-A0A7C7MH88-F1
#
_cell.length_a   1.000
_cell.length_b   1.000
_cell.length_c   1.000
_cell.angle_alpha   90.00
_cell.angle_beta   90.00
_cell.angle_gamma   90.00
#
_symmetry.space_group_name_H-M   'P 1'
#
loop_
_entity.id
_entity.type
_entity.pdbx_description
1 polymer ?
#
loop_
_entity_poly.entity_id
_entity_poly.type
_entity_poly.pdbx_seq_one_letter_code
_entity_poly.pdbx_strand_id
1 'polypeptide(L)'
;GLVKIKSGNFNLIKIDQGVWVGGSLKIVINMDCIRCLSQLDVCMDINIDEEYRYDYFMDDTVDDNFIIDDSNHLSLKECLREYIFVTSPMKPVCNKICKL
;
A
#
# COMPACT_ATOMS: atom_id res chain seq x y z
N GLY A 1 12.81 -0.80 -1.16
CA GLY A 1 12.93 -2.26 -1.05
C GLY A 1 12.07 -2.93 -2.11
N LEU A 2 12.36 -4.18 -2.45
CA LEU A 2 11.49 -4.95 -3.34
C LEU A 2 10.19 -5.30 -2.59
N VAL A 3 9.05 -4.95 -3.17
CA VAL A 3 7.71 -5.36 -2.70
C VAL A 3 7.21 -6.47 -3.61
N LYS A 4 6.81 -7.61 -3.04
CA LYS A 4 6.23 -8.73 -3.79
C LYS A 4 4.77 -8.89 -3.39
N ILE A 5 3.87 -8.79 -4.36
CA ILE A 5 2.45 -9.06 -4.16
C ILE A 5 2.23 -10.58 -4.20
N LYS A 6 1.54 -11.13 -3.20
CA LYS A 6 1.20 -12.57 -3.13
C LYS A 6 -0.20 -12.85 -3.63
N SER A 7 -1.18 -12.07 -3.16
CA SER A 7 -2.58 -12.19 -3.54
C SER A 7 -3.30 -10.90 -3.17
N GLY A 8 -4.35 -10.54 -3.90
CA GLY A 8 -5.21 -9.43 -3.54
C GLY A 8 -6.62 -9.64 -4.05
N ASN A 9 -7.59 -9.06 -3.35
CA ASN A 9 -8.95 -8.97 -3.80
C ASN A 9 -9.48 -7.58 -3.45
N PHE A 10 -10.09 -6.93 -4.43
CA PHE A 10 -10.60 -5.57 -4.32
C PHE A 10 -12.02 -5.50 -4.89
N ASN A 11 -12.85 -4.71 -4.23
CA ASN A 11 -14.14 -4.27 -4.71
C ASN A 11 -13.99 -2.82 -5.16
N LEU A 12 -14.48 -2.56 -6.36
CA LEU A 12 -14.53 -1.21 -6.93
C LEU A 12 -15.99 -0.84 -7.05
N ILE A 13 -16.38 0.24 -6.38
CA ILE A 13 -17.75 0.75 -6.39
C ILE A 13 -17.71 2.15 -7.00
N LYS A 14 -18.43 2.35 -8.10
CA LYS A 14 -18.61 3.68 -8.66
C LYS A 14 -19.39 4.55 -7.67
N ILE A 15 -18.84 5.72 -7.37
CA ILE A 15 -19.45 6.77 -6.54
C ILE A 15 -19.62 8.04 -7.39
N ASP A 16 -20.14 9.12 -6.80
CA ASP A 16 -20.52 10.34 -7.54
C ASP A 16 -19.35 10.95 -8.33
N GLN A 17 -18.23 11.21 -7.64
CA GLN A 17 -17.07 11.89 -8.21
C GLN A 17 -15.89 10.95 -8.52
N GLY A 18 -16.12 9.63 -8.52
CA GLY A 18 -15.01 8.68 -8.57
C GLY A 18 -15.36 7.22 -8.35
N VAL A 19 -14.40 6.49 -7.78
CA VAL A 19 -14.49 5.08 -7.45
C VAL A 19 -13.96 4.85 -6.05
N TRP A 20 -14.77 4.23 -5.21
CA TRP A 20 -14.31 3.67 -3.95
C TRP A 20 -13.63 2.33 -4.19
N VAL A 21 -12.45 2.14 -3.59
CA VAL A 21 -11.66 0.92 -3.67
C VAL A 21 -11.48 0.35 -2.26
N GLY A 22 -12.09 -0.80 -2.01
CA GLY A 22 -11.95 -1.51 -0.74
C GLY A 22 -11.50 -2.94 -0.94
N GLY A 23 -10.56 -3.42 -0.13
CA GLY A 23 -10.08 -4.79 -0.26
C GLY A 23 -8.86 -5.12 0.57
N SER A 24 -8.31 -6.31 0.33
CA SER A 24 -7.12 -6.80 1.03
C SER A 24 -6.03 -7.22 0.07
N LEU A 25 -4.79 -6.96 0.43
CA LEU A 25 -3.59 -7.31 -0.31
C LEU A 25 -2.58 -7.98 0.63
N LYS A 26 -2.18 -9.20 0.29
CA LYS A 26 -1.07 -9.89 0.94
C LYS A 26 0.22 -9.56 0.21
N ILE A 27 1.19 -9.00 0.92
CA ILE A 27 2.49 -8.63 0.35
C ILE A 27 3.63 -9.22 1.19
N VAL A 28 4.79 -9.28 0.56
CA VAL A 28 6.07 -9.57 1.21
C VAL A 28 7.03 -8.43 0.89
N ILE A 29 7.60 -7.83 1.93
CA ILE A 29 8.67 -6.84 1.80
C ILE A 29 9.96 -7.41 2.36
N ASN A 30 11.09 -7.03 1.75
CA ASN A 30 12.40 -7.36 2.28
C ASN A 30 12.88 -6.24 3.22
N MET A 31 13.28 -6.62 4.43
CA MET A 31 13.82 -5.71 5.46
C MET A 31 15.05 -6.33 6.09
N ASP A 32 15.84 -5.51 6.78
CA ASP A 32 16.98 -6.00 7.56
C ASP A 32 16.59 -6.16 9.03
N CYS A 33 17.03 -7.26 9.64
CA CYS A 33 16.82 -7.50 11.05
C CYS A 33 17.53 -6.41 11.86
N ILE A 34 16.80 -5.74 12.77
CA ILE A 34 17.39 -4.67 13.60
C ILE A 34 18.49 -5.18 14.54
N ARG A 35 18.56 -6.49 14.80
CA ARG A 35 19.54 -7.11 15.70
C ARG A 35 20.81 -7.53 14.98
N CYS A 36 20.69 -8.29 13.89
CA CYS A 36 21.84 -8.94 13.25
C CYS A 36 22.07 -8.51 11.79
N LEU A 37 21.28 -7.54 11.28
CA LEU A 37 21.35 -7.01 9.91
C LEU A 37 21.17 -8.07 8.80
N SER A 38 20.70 -9.27 9.14
CA SER A 38 20.33 -10.27 8.14
C SER A 38 19.03 -9.85 7.46
N GLN A 39 18.96 -10.01 6.14
CA GLN A 39 17.72 -9.84 5.40
C GLN A 39 16.65 -10.83 5.89
N LEU A 40 15.42 -10.35 5.99
CA LEU A 40 14.24 -11.13 6.27
C LEU A 40 13.08 -10.70 5.37
N ASP A 41 12.23 -11.66 5.04
CA ASP A 41 10.97 -11.41 4.37
C ASP A 41 9.89 -11.18 5.43
N VAL A 42 9.25 -10.01 5.37
CA VAL A 42 8.13 -9.64 6.24
C VAL A 42 6.85 -9.75 5.44
N CYS A 43 5.99 -10.69 5.84
CA CYS A 43 4.64 -10.82 5.31
C CYS A 43 3.73 -9.78 5.97
N MET A 44 2.97 -9.03 5.17
CA MET A 44 2.01 -8.04 5.66
C MET A 44 0.69 -8.20 4.93
N ASP A 45 -0.40 -8.03 5.68
CA ASP A 45 -1.74 -7.90 5.14
C ASP A 45 -2.12 -6.42 5.15
N ILE A 46 -2.36 -5.85 3.97
CA ILE A 46 -2.80 -4.47 3.77
C ILE A 46 -4.29 -4.49 3.49
N ASN A 47 -5.07 -3.69 4.22
CA ASN A 47 -6.49 -3.48 3.93
C ASN A 47 -6.66 -2.07 3.40
N ILE A 48 -7.05 -1.95 2.13
CA ILE A 48 -7.30 -0.66 1.47
C ILE A 48 -8.77 -0.31 1.64
N ASP A 49 -9.04 0.95 1.92
CA ASP A 49 -10.38 1.54 2.03
C ASP A 49 -10.30 3.01 1.62
N GLU A 50 -10.22 3.29 0.31
CA GLU A 50 -9.90 4.62 -0.22
C GLU A 50 -10.85 5.05 -1.34
N GLU A 51 -11.10 6.36 -1.44
CA GLU A 51 -11.83 6.97 -2.54
C GLU A 51 -10.86 7.58 -3.55
N TYR A 52 -11.03 7.21 -4.82
CA TYR A 52 -10.29 7.80 -5.93
C TYR A 52 -11.22 8.69 -6.73
N ARG A 53 -10.82 9.95 -6.97
CA ARG A 53 -11.63 10.92 -7.71
C ARG A 53 -11.08 11.15 -9.11
N TYR A 54 -11.95 11.47 -10.07
CA TYR A 54 -11.48 11.84 -11.41
C TYR A 54 -10.79 13.20 -11.41
N ASP A 55 -9.74 13.34 -12.23
CA ASP A 55 -8.92 14.55 -12.31
C ASP A 55 -9.75 15.83 -12.53
N TYR A 56 -10.76 15.80 -13.41
CA TYR A 56 -11.63 16.95 -13.69
C TYR A 56 -12.58 17.36 -12.55
N PHE A 57 -12.69 16.58 -11.47
CA PHE A 57 -13.40 16.98 -10.24
C PHE A 57 -12.47 17.61 -9.19
N MET A 58 -11.16 17.60 -9.42
CA MET A 58 -10.19 18.21 -8.51
C MET A 58 -10.15 19.72 -8.69
N ASP A 59 -10.01 20.43 -7.57
CA ASP A 59 -9.63 21.84 -7.57
C ASP A 59 -8.11 21.93 -7.60
N ASP A 60 -7.54 22.85 -8.38
CA ASP A 60 -6.10 23.05 -8.56
C ASP A 60 -5.35 23.35 -7.23
N THR A 61 -6.10 23.55 -6.15
CA THR A 61 -5.59 23.86 -4.80
C THR A 61 -5.36 22.64 -3.92
N VAL A 62 -5.83 21.44 -4.33
CA VAL A 62 -5.77 20.22 -3.52
C VAL A 62 -4.77 19.23 -4.13
N ASP A 63 -3.63 19.05 -3.46
CA ASP A 63 -2.66 17.99 -3.78
C ASP A 63 -3.20 16.66 -3.26
N ASP A 64 -4.04 16.00 -4.06
CA ASP A 64 -4.61 14.69 -3.77
C ASP A 64 -3.90 13.61 -4.59
N ASN A 65 -3.37 12.59 -3.92
CA ASN A 65 -2.63 11.50 -4.56
C ASN A 65 -3.55 10.37 -5.09
N PHE A 66 -4.86 10.42 -4.79
CA PHE A 66 -5.84 9.40 -5.15
C PHE A 66 -6.68 9.84 -6.35
N ILE A 67 -6.01 10.00 -7.49
CA ILE A 67 -6.61 10.46 -8.75
C ILE A 67 -6.82 9.31 -9.73
N ILE A 68 -7.95 9.33 -10.43
CA ILE A 68 -8.21 8.58 -11.67
C ILE A 68 -7.86 9.50 -12.84
N ASP A 69 -6.82 9.14 -13.60
CA ASP A 69 -6.33 9.96 -14.69
C ASP A 69 -7.28 9.98 -15.91
N ASP A 70 -7.00 10.87 -16.88
CA ASP A 70 -7.78 11.01 -18.12
C ASP A 70 -7.87 9.72 -18.96
N SER A 71 -6.97 8.76 -18.74
CA SER A 71 -7.01 7.44 -19.37
C SER A 71 -7.87 6.43 -18.59
N ASN A 72 -8.61 6.90 -17.58
CA ASN A 72 -9.37 6.10 -16.61
C ASN A 72 -8.51 5.10 -15.85
N HIS A 73 -7.23 5.41 -15.65
CA HIS A 73 -6.34 4.54 -14.90
C HIS A 73 -6.28 4.97 -13.43
N LEU A 74 -6.62 4.01 -12.57
CA LEU A 74 -6.56 4.13 -11.11
C LEU A 74 -5.29 3.43 -10.63
N SER A 75 -4.35 4.20 -10.12
CA SER A 75 -3.07 3.67 -9.62
C SER A 75 -3.11 3.43 -8.11
N LEU A 76 -2.90 2.19 -7.69
CA LEU A 76 -2.73 1.84 -6.27
C LEU A 76 -1.33 2.16 -5.73
N LYS A 77 -0.43 2.75 -6.54
CA LYS A 77 0.98 2.90 -6.17
C LYS A 77 1.18 3.77 -4.92
N GLU A 78 0.58 4.95 -4.88
CA GLU A 78 0.73 5.87 -3.73
C GLU A 78 -0.01 5.35 -2.50
N CYS A 79 -1.24 4.85 -2.69
CA CYS A 79 -1.98 4.12 -1.65
C CYS A 79 -1.11 3.03 -1.00
N LEU A 80 -0.56 2.12 -1.82
CA LEU A 80 0.28 1.04 -1.31
C LEU A 80 1.55 1.55 -0.64
N ARG A 81 2.16 2.62 -1.15
CA ARG A 81 3.34 3.24 -0.52
C ARG A 81 3.00 3.72 0.90
N GLU A 82 1.89 4.42 1.07
CA GLU A 82 1.43 4.94 2.36
C GLU A 82 1.08 3.83 3.33
N TYR A 83 0.24 2.88 2.90
CA TYR A 83 -0.15 1.75 3.74
C TYR A 83 1.06 0.91 4.14
N ILE A 84 1.95 0.58 3.21
CA ILE A 84 3.20 -0.14 3.51
C ILE A 84 4.01 0.62 4.55
N PHE A 85 4.14 1.94 4.41
CA PHE A 85 4.90 2.76 5.34
C PHE A 85 4.32 2.70 6.76
N VAL A 86 2.99 2.79 6.89
CA VAL A 86 2.29 2.75 8.18
C VAL A 86 2.28 1.35 8.80
N THR A 87 2.12 0.29 8.00
CA THR A 87 2.02 -1.08 8.51
C THR A 87 3.37 -1.75 8.73
N SER A 88 4.45 -1.22 8.13
CA SER A 88 5.78 -1.84 8.24
C SER A 88 6.25 -1.86 9.70
N PRO A 89 6.79 -2.98 10.18
CA PRO A 89 7.28 -3.07 11.55
C PRO A 89 8.49 -2.16 11.73
N MET A 90 8.45 -1.27 12.72
CA MET A 90 9.58 -0.39 13.05
C MET A 90 10.83 -1.16 13.55
N LYS A 91 10.64 -2.37 14.09
CA LYS A 91 11.71 -3.20 14.68
C LYS A 91 11.60 -4.65 14.17
N PRO A 92 11.90 -4.90 12.90
CA PRO A 92 11.84 -6.25 12.33
C PRO A 92 12.91 -7.15 12.98
N VAL A 93 12.54 -8.38 13.32
CA VAL A 93 13.45 -9.38 13.91
C VAL A 93 13.29 -10.69 13.14
N CYS A 94 14.38 -11.28 12.66
CA CYS A 94 14.36 -12.47 11.81
C CYS A 94 13.86 -13.75 12.51
N ASN A 95 14.05 -13.88 13.83
CA ASN A 95 13.44 -14.93 14.65
C ASN A 95 13.51 -14.61 16.16
N LYS A 96 12.77 -15.38 16.99
CA LYS A 96 12.67 -15.15 18.45
C LYS A 96 14.00 -15.25 19.22
N ILE A 97 14.95 -16.05 18.73
CA ILE A 97 16.22 -16.37 19.41
C ILE A 97 17.38 -15.53 18.81
N CYS A 98 17.08 -14.58 17.92
CA CYS A 98 18.07 -13.75 17.26
C CYS A 98 18.90 -12.96 18.28
N LYS A 99 20.22 -13.18 18.23
CA LYS A 99 21.25 -12.50 19.01
C LYS A 99 21.93 -11.44 18.13
N LEU A 100 22.51 -10.43 18.78
CA LEU A 100 23.43 -9.46 18.19
C LEU A 100 24.69 -10.19 17.68
#